data_AF-A0A9E1JNF4-F1
#
_entry.id   AF-A0A9E1JNF4-F1
#
_cell.length_a   1.000
_cell.length_b   1.000
_cell.length_c   1.000
_cell.angle_alpha   90.00
_cell.angle_beta   90.00
_cell.angle_gamma   90.00
#
_symmetry.space_group_name_H-M   'P 1'
#
loop_
_entity.id
_entity.type
_entity.pdbx_description
1 polymer ?
#
loop_
_entity_poly.entity_id
_entity_poly.type
_entity_poly.pdbx_seq_one_letter_code
_entity_poly.pdbx_strand_id
1 'polypeptide(L)'
;MDLIKGYNPRRSRLLIQLKNENLYHLPVVCNQCENAYCMNACPVKAIQRNDDGIVCIDPDECIGCGLCVQYCPIGMAALDPDTQKAVKCELCQGNPLCVEACPAGALELIYKGEINA
;
A
#
# COMPACT_ATOMS: atom_id res chain seq x y z
N MET A 1 -17.90 10.83 -20.16
CA MET A 1 -18.56 9.71 -19.45
C MET A 1 -17.52 8.63 -19.43
N ASP A 2 -16.58 8.76 -18.49
CA ASP A 2 -15.26 8.13 -18.59
C ASP A 2 -15.26 6.77 -17.86
N LEU A 3 -16.30 5.99 -18.16
CA LEU A 3 -16.46 4.63 -17.69
C LEU A 3 -15.75 3.71 -18.69
N ILE A 4 -14.43 3.60 -18.55
CA ILE A 4 -13.60 2.38 -18.54
C ILE A 4 -12.17 2.87 -18.26
N LYS A 5 -11.89 3.33 -17.04
CA LYS A 5 -10.56 3.08 -16.47
C LYS A 5 -10.62 1.63 -16.01
N GLY A 6 -10.03 0.71 -16.77
CA GLY A 6 -10.11 -0.72 -16.49
C GLY A 6 -9.69 -1.04 -15.05
N TYR A 7 -10.53 -1.80 -14.33
CA TYR A 7 -10.18 -2.36 -13.03
C TYR A 7 -9.22 -3.54 -13.24
N ASN A 8 -7.95 -3.35 -12.91
CA ASN A 8 -6.94 -4.40 -12.96
C ASN A 8 -6.49 -4.76 -11.53
N PRO A 9 -7.00 -5.86 -10.94
CA PRO A 9 -6.61 -6.31 -9.61
C PRO A 9 -5.10 -6.46 -9.42
N ARG A 10 -4.36 -6.78 -10.48
CA ARG A 10 -2.89 -6.93 -10.42
C ARG A 10 -2.15 -5.63 -10.18
N ARG A 11 -2.80 -4.48 -10.43
CA ARG A 11 -2.26 -3.13 -10.14
C ARG A 11 -2.79 -2.56 -8.84
N SER A 12 -3.64 -3.30 -8.12
CA SER A 12 -4.10 -2.88 -6.81
C SER A 12 -2.92 -2.83 -5.83
N ARG A 13 -3.02 -1.98 -4.81
CA ARG A 13 -1.96 -1.82 -3.79
C ARG A 13 -2.12 -2.79 -2.61
N LEU A 14 -2.81 -3.90 -2.84
CA LEU A 14 -3.02 -5.01 -1.91
C LEU A 14 -2.78 -6.33 -2.65
N LEU A 15 -2.46 -7.39 -1.91
CA LEU A 15 -2.32 -8.74 -2.43
C LEU A 15 -3.28 -9.65 -1.68
N ILE A 16 -4.03 -10.48 -2.43
CA ILE A 16 -4.83 -11.55 -1.82
C ILE A 16 -4.03 -12.84 -1.92
N GLN A 17 -3.51 -13.32 -0.80
CA GLN A 17 -2.85 -14.63 -0.73
C GLN A 17 -3.89 -15.72 -0.54
N LEU A 18 -3.89 -16.70 -1.43
CA LEU A 18 -4.74 -17.88 -1.32
C LEU A 18 -4.02 -18.92 -0.43
N LYS A 19 -4.61 -19.24 0.73
CA LYS A 19 -4.10 -20.25 1.67
C LYS A 19 -4.93 -21.51 1.53
N ASN A 20 -4.54 -22.34 0.56
CA ASN A 20 -5.29 -23.52 0.16
C ASN A 20 -5.33 -24.60 1.26
N GLU A 21 -4.32 -24.66 2.12
CA GLU A 21 -4.26 -25.63 3.22
C GLU A 21 -5.39 -25.46 4.24
N ASN A 22 -5.80 -24.21 4.49
CA ASN A 22 -6.78 -23.83 5.50
C ASN A 22 -8.01 -23.13 4.89
N LEU A 23 -8.11 -23.13 3.55
CA LEU A 23 -9.20 -22.59 2.75
C LEU A 23 -9.62 -21.16 3.11
N TYR A 24 -8.63 -20.27 3.30
CA TYR A 24 -8.89 -18.85 3.51
C TYR A 24 -8.10 -17.96 2.57
N HIS A 25 -8.60 -16.75 2.37
CA HIS A 25 -7.95 -15.70 1.61
C HIS A 25 -7.41 -14.66 2.57
N LEU A 26 -6.11 -14.40 2.52
CA LEU A 26 -5.44 -13.44 3.38
C LEU A 26 -5.16 -12.15 2.59
N PRO A 27 -5.84 -11.04 2.90
CA PRO A 27 -5.42 -9.75 2.39
C PRO A 27 -4.10 -9.31 3.03
N VAL A 28 -3.13 -8.97 2.20
CA VAL A 28 -1.83 -8.43 2.60
C VAL A 28 -1.74 -7.01 2.07
N VAL A 29 -1.50 -6.06 2.97
CA VAL A 29 -1.45 -4.62 2.70
C VAL A 29 -0.18 -4.01 3.33
N CYS A 30 0.16 -2.77 2.95
CA CYS A 30 1.21 -2.04 3.66
C CYS A 30 0.77 -1.79 5.11
N ASN A 31 1.61 -2.15 6.07
CA ASN A 31 1.32 -1.98 7.50
C ASN A 31 1.42 -0.53 8.01
N GLN A 32 1.79 0.44 7.16
CA GLN A 32 2.04 1.83 7.58
C GLN A 32 2.98 1.93 8.81
N CYS A 33 4.02 1.08 8.82
CA CYS A 33 4.88 0.81 9.97
C CYS A 33 5.31 2.09 10.70
N GLU A 34 5.25 2.11 12.03
CA GLU A 34 5.75 3.22 12.86
C GLU A 34 7.23 3.52 12.53
N ASN A 35 8.08 2.49 12.54
CA ASN A 35 9.43 2.53 11.98
C ASN A 35 9.41 2.04 10.52
N ALA A 36 9.30 2.97 9.59
CA ALA A 36 9.21 2.67 8.16
C ALA A 36 10.61 2.52 7.53
N TYR A 37 11.10 1.29 7.37
CA TYR A 37 12.38 1.01 6.70
C TYR A 37 12.46 1.57 5.28
N CYS A 38 11.35 1.56 4.55
CA CYS A 38 11.28 2.13 3.20
C CYS A 38 11.57 3.64 3.18
N MET A 39 11.13 4.38 4.21
CA MET A 39 11.44 5.81 4.38
C MET A 39 12.92 6.02 4.65
N ASN A 40 13.49 5.26 5.59
CA ASN A 40 14.91 5.36 5.95
C ASN A 40 15.86 4.95 4.80
N ALA A 41 15.43 4.00 3.96
CA ALA A 41 16.22 3.50 2.84
C ALA A 41 16.16 4.41 1.60
N CYS A 42 15.26 5.39 1.54
CA CYS A 42 15.10 6.24 0.37
C CYS A 42 16.22 7.32 0.32
N PRO A 43 17.14 7.29 -0.66
CA PRO A 43 18.29 8.20 -0.69
C PRO A 43 17.91 9.65 -1.01
N VAL A 44 16.75 9.84 -1.65
CA VAL A 44 16.22 11.16 -2.08
C VAL A 44 15.08 11.65 -1.18
N LYS A 45 14.74 10.91 -0.11
CA LYS A 45 13.67 11.26 0.83
C LYS A 45 12.26 11.45 0.20
N ALA A 46 12.03 10.81 -0.95
CA ALA A 46 10.72 10.80 -1.62
C ALA A 46 9.64 10.04 -0.84
N ILE A 47 9.99 9.30 0.21
CA ILE A 47 9.02 8.58 1.06
C ILE A 47 8.96 9.30 2.39
N GLN A 48 7.79 9.79 2.79
CA GLN A 48 7.60 10.60 3.99
C GLN A 48 6.28 10.27 4.67
N ARG A 49 6.14 10.63 5.95
CA ARG A 49 4.85 10.53 6.65
C ARG A 49 4.12 11.87 6.55
N ASN A 50 2.87 11.86 6.12
CA ASN A 50 2.03 13.05 6.07
C ASN A 50 1.43 13.39 7.45
N ASP A 51 0.65 14.47 7.51
CA ASP A 51 0.03 14.96 8.75
C ASP A 51 -0.98 13.96 9.36
N ASP A 52 -1.61 13.13 8.52
CA ASP A 52 -2.52 12.04 8.97
C ASP A 52 -1.76 10.80 9.46
N GLY A 53 -0.43 10.84 9.46
CA GLY A 53 0.40 9.72 9.86
C GLY A 53 0.52 8.63 8.80
N ILE A 54 0.10 8.86 7.56
CA ILE A 54 0.22 7.92 6.43
C ILE A 54 1.63 8.04 5.84
N VAL A 55 2.32 6.93 5.67
CA VAL A 55 3.57 6.91 4.88
C VAL A 55 3.15 7.03 3.41
N CYS A 56 3.69 8.01 2.69
CA CYS A 56 3.42 8.31 1.29
C CYS A 56 4.72 8.36 0.47
N ILE A 57 4.62 8.26 -0.86
CA ILE A 57 5.70 8.38 -1.84
C ILE A 57 5.37 9.56 -2.76
N ASP A 58 6.27 10.53 -2.81
CA ASP A 58 6.26 11.58 -3.82
C ASP A 58 6.81 11.02 -5.15
N PRO A 59 5.98 10.92 -6.22
CA PRO A 59 6.42 10.39 -7.49
C PRO A 59 7.38 11.33 -8.25
N ASP A 60 7.32 12.64 -7.99
CA ASP A 60 8.17 13.64 -8.65
C ASP A 60 9.60 13.55 -8.09
N GLU A 61 9.74 13.34 -6.78
CA GLU A 61 11.06 13.12 -6.15
C GLU A 61 11.60 11.70 -6.36
N CYS A 62 10.73 10.70 -6.54
CA CYS A 62 11.15 9.31 -6.61
C CYS A 62 12.05 9.02 -7.82
N ILE A 63 13.31 8.62 -7.61
CA ILE A 63 14.24 8.28 -8.69
C ILE A 63 14.17 6.81 -9.17
N GLY A 64 13.21 6.02 -8.68
CA GLY A 64 13.02 4.63 -9.13
C GLY A 64 14.10 3.63 -8.69
N CYS A 65 14.93 3.96 -7.69
CA CYS A 65 16.07 3.11 -7.27
C CYS A 65 15.70 1.74 -6.68
N GLY A 66 14.44 1.51 -6.31
CA GLY A 66 13.97 0.20 -5.81
C GLY A 66 14.40 -0.17 -4.38
N LEU A 67 15.20 0.65 -3.68
CA LEU A 67 15.63 0.32 -2.31
C LEU A 67 14.45 0.12 -1.35
N CYS A 68 13.39 0.92 -1.48
CA CYS A 68 12.17 0.75 -0.69
C CYS A 68 11.47 -0.61 -0.92
N VAL A 69 11.63 -1.21 -2.11
CA VAL A 69 11.14 -2.55 -2.43
C VAL A 69 11.99 -3.60 -1.69
N GLN A 70 13.31 -3.49 -1.80
CA GLN A 70 14.25 -4.42 -1.16
C GLN A 70 14.15 -4.43 0.37
N TYR A 71 13.97 -3.26 1.00
CA TYR A 71 13.94 -3.12 2.46
C TYR A 71 12.54 -3.27 3.07
N CYS A 72 11.48 -3.47 2.28
CA CYS A 72 10.15 -3.67 2.83
C CYS A 72 9.98 -5.11 3.36
N PRO A 73 9.87 -5.34 4.68
CA PRO A 73 9.73 -6.70 5.22
C PRO A 73 8.38 -7.34 4.86
N ILE A 74 7.37 -6.52 4.53
CA ILE A 74 6.04 -6.99 4.13
C ILE A 74 5.96 -7.27 2.62
N GLY A 75 6.94 -6.78 1.83
CA GLY A 75 6.93 -6.91 0.37
C GLY A 75 5.84 -6.09 -0.35
N MET A 76 5.38 -5.00 0.26
CA MET A 76 4.24 -4.21 -0.24
C MET A 76 4.63 -2.90 -0.95
N ALA A 77 5.92 -2.68 -1.16
CA ALA A 77 6.42 -1.69 -2.11
C ALA A 77 6.80 -2.39 -3.42
N ALA A 78 6.49 -1.77 -4.55
CA ALA A 78 6.85 -2.23 -5.88
C ALA A 78 7.35 -1.07 -6.74
N LEU A 79 7.98 -1.36 -7.87
CA LEU A 79 8.18 -0.38 -8.93
C LEU A 79 7.03 -0.52 -9.93
N ASP A 80 6.41 0.59 -10.29
CA ASP A 80 5.42 0.61 -11.35
C ASP A 80 6.12 0.36 -12.70
N PRO A 81 5.69 -0.61 -13.51
CA PRO A 81 6.39 -0.95 -14.74
C PRO A 81 6.37 0.17 -15.77
N ASP A 82 5.35 1.04 -15.75
CA ASP A 82 5.18 2.09 -16.75
C ASP A 82 5.98 3.34 -16.37
N THR A 83 5.98 3.72 -15.09
CA THR A 83 6.63 4.96 -14.63
C THR A 83 8.02 4.72 -14.04
N GLN A 84 8.36 3.48 -13.72
CA GLN A 84 9.54 3.08 -12.95
C GLN A 84 9.63 3.74 -11.56
N LYS A 85 8.53 4.37 -11.09
CA LYS A 85 8.46 4.98 -9.76
C LYS A 85 8.04 3.94 -8.73
N ALA A 86 8.52 4.13 -7.50
CA ALA A 86 8.08 3.32 -6.38
C ALA A 86 6.62 3.59 -6.06
N VAL A 87 5.89 2.53 -5.75
CA VAL A 87 4.47 2.56 -5.47
C VAL A 87 4.14 1.56 -4.36
N LYS A 88 3.19 1.92 -3.51
CA LYS A 88 2.71 1.09 -2.39
C LYS A 88 1.31 1.52 -1.98
N CYS A 89 0.74 0.88 -0.96
CA CYS A 89 -0.47 1.38 -0.33
C CYS A 89 -0.19 2.67 0.46
N GLU A 90 -1.08 3.64 0.31
CA GLU A 90 -1.08 4.95 0.97
C GLU A 90 -2.44 5.22 1.62
N LEU A 91 -3.14 4.13 1.98
CA LEU A 91 -4.51 4.14 2.51
C LEU A 91 -5.50 4.95 1.67
N CYS A 92 -5.21 5.16 0.38
CA CYS A 92 -5.95 6.06 -0.50
C CYS A 92 -6.24 7.42 0.18
N GLN A 93 -5.25 7.96 0.89
CA GLN A 93 -5.35 9.23 1.63
C GLN A 93 -6.50 9.23 2.64
N GLY A 94 -6.68 8.11 3.35
CA GLY A 94 -7.71 7.95 4.39
C GLY A 94 -9.05 7.41 3.90
N ASN A 95 -9.24 7.25 2.59
CA ASN A 95 -10.46 6.65 2.01
C ASN A 95 -10.15 5.39 1.17
N PRO A 96 -9.81 4.25 1.80
CA PRO A 96 -9.32 3.06 1.12
C PRO A 96 -10.39 2.42 0.24
N LEU A 97 -10.22 2.56 -1.08
CA LEU A 97 -11.11 1.96 -2.09
C LEU A 97 -11.22 0.43 -1.97
N CYS A 98 -10.21 -0.24 -1.40
CA CYS A 98 -10.29 -1.69 -1.18
C CYS A 98 -11.30 -2.08 -0.10
N VAL A 99 -11.51 -1.24 0.91
CA VAL A 99 -12.55 -1.44 1.94
C VAL A 99 -13.92 -1.29 1.30
N GLU A 100 -14.14 -0.20 0.56
CA GLU A 100 -15.39 0.06 -0.15
C GLU A 100 -15.72 -1.03 -1.18
N ALA A 101 -14.71 -1.48 -1.94
CA ALA A 101 -14.90 -2.46 -3.00
C ALA A 101 -15.05 -3.91 -2.50
N CYS A 102 -14.83 -4.20 -1.21
CA CYS A 102 -14.85 -5.57 -0.70
C CYS A 102 -16.30 -6.07 -0.54
N PRO A 103 -16.78 -7.01 -1.39
CA PRO A 103 -18.16 -7.48 -1.31
C PRO A 103 -18.44 -8.32 -0.06
N ALA A 104 -17.39 -8.89 0.54
CA ALA A 104 -17.48 -9.73 1.73
C ALA A 104 -17.38 -8.94 3.04
N GLY A 105 -17.09 -7.64 3.00
CA GLY A 105 -16.84 -6.84 4.21
C GLY A 105 -15.63 -7.33 5.03
N ALA A 106 -14.64 -7.94 4.37
CA ALA A 106 -13.49 -8.56 5.03
C ALA A 106 -12.39 -7.55 5.44
N LEU A 107 -12.56 -6.27 5.11
CA LEU A 107 -11.59 -5.21 5.32
C LEU A 107 -12.25 -4.07 6.08
N GLU A 108 -11.53 -3.50 7.03
CA GLU A 108 -11.93 -2.34 7.82
C GLU A 108 -10.73 -1.41 7.99
N LEU A 109 -10.96 -0.09 7.90
CA LEU A 109 -9.96 0.91 8.25
C LEU A 109 -10.10 1.23 9.73
N ILE A 110 -8.99 1.13 10.47
CA ILE A 110 -8.95 1.37 11.91
C ILE A 110 -7.80 2.32 12.21
N TYR A 111 -8.05 3.39 12.97
CA TYR A 111 -7.00 4.28 13.45
C TYR A 111 -6.48 3.88 14.84
N LYS A 112 -5.22 4.21 15.11
CA LYS A 112 -4.57 3.94 16.40
C LYS A 112 -5.33 4.69 17.52
N GLY A 113 -5.99 3.96 18.41
CA GLY A 113 -6.79 4.51 19.51
C GLY A 113 -8.30 4.24 19.43
N GLU A 114 -8.80 3.72 18.30
CA GLU A 114 -10.22 3.39 18.12
C GLU A 114 -10.57 1.94 18.49
N ILE A 115 -9.55 1.12 18.79
CA ILE A 115 -9.76 -0.27 19.23
C ILE A 115 -10.11 -0.26 20.71
N ASN A 116 -11.40 -0.22 21.02
CA ASN A 116 -11.89 -0.72 22.31
C ASN A 116 -11.86 -2.25 22.24
N ALA A 117 -10.82 -2.85 22.82
CA ALA A 117 -10.87 -4.26 23.20
C ALA A 117 -11.72 -4.42 24.45
#